data_AF-A0A4U9HWH3-F1
#
_entry.id   AF-A0A4U9HWH3-F1
#
_cell.length_a   1.000
_cell.length_b   1.000
_cell.length_c   1.000
_cell.angle_alpha   90.00
_cell.angle_beta   90.00
_cell.angle_gamma   90.00
#
_symmetry.space_group_name_H-M   'P 1'
#
loop_
_entity.id
_entity.type
_entity.pdbx_description
1 polymer ?
#
loop_
_entity_poly.entity_id
_entity_poly.type
_entity_poly.pdbx_seq_one_letter_code
_entity_poly.pdbx_strand_id
1 'polypeptide(L)' 'MSKVLVLKSSILAGYSQSGQLSDYFVEQWREQHSGDEITVRDLAAQPIPVLDGELVGALRPSRCATDSTSAGSAGTV' A
#
# COMPACT_ATOMS: atom_id res chain seq x y z
N MET A 1 6.19 -21.09 -3.75
CA MET A 1 5.12 -20.27 -4.31
C MET A 1 5.22 -18.91 -3.65
N SER A 2 5.68 -17.94 -4.42
CA SER A 2 5.88 -16.56 -3.99
C SER A 2 4.85 -15.67 -4.69
N LYS A 3 4.50 -14.55 -4.04
CA LYS A 3 3.66 -13.51 -4.64
C LYS A 3 4.54 -12.31 -4.98
N VAL A 4 4.62 -11.98 -6.26
CA VAL A 4 5.43 -10.87 -6.77
C VAL A 4 4.51 -9.70 -7.13
N LEU A 5 4.79 -8.52 -6.58
CA LEU A 5 4.08 -7.28 -6.90
C LEU A 5 5.00 -6.36 -7.69
N VAL A 6 4.62 -6.05 -8.92
CA VAL A 6 5.35 -5.13 -9.79
C VAL A 6 4.67 -3.77 -9.76
N LEU A 7 5.39 -2.77 -9.30
CA LEU A 7 4.91 -1.38 -9.20
C LEU A 7 5.49 -0.55 -10.34
N LYS A 8 4.64 -0.17 -11.30
CA LYS A 8 5.02 0.78 -12.35
C LYS A 8 4.67 2.20 -11.90
N SER A 9 5.61 3.14 -12.04
CA SER A 9 5.42 4.54 -11.62
C SER A 9 5.73 5.56 -12.72
N SER A 10 6.12 5.10 -13.90
CA SER A 10 6.48 5.98 -15.01
C SER A 10 5.24 6.63 -15.62
N ILE A 11 5.28 7.96 -15.79
CA ILE A 11 4.20 8.74 -16.40
C ILE A 11 4.15 8.62 -17.94
N LEU A 12 5.13 7.97 -18.56
CA LEU A 12 5.29 7.92 -20.02
C LEU A 12 4.46 6.80 -20.69
N ALA A 13 3.62 6.08 -19.95
CA ALA A 13 2.79 4.98 -20.44
C ALA A 13 3.62 4.00 -21.31
N GLY A 14 3.18 3.70 -22.54
CA GLY A 14 3.87 2.79 -23.45
C GLY A 14 5.27 3.25 -23.90
N TYR A 15 5.58 4.55 -23.79
CA TYR A 15 6.92 5.08 -24.06
C TYR A 15 7.87 4.97 -22.85
N SER A 16 7.42 4.33 -21.77
CA SER A 16 8.23 4.12 -20.59
C SER A 16 9.30 3.05 -20.81
N GLN A 17 10.56 3.46 -20.83
CA GLN A 17 11.68 2.52 -20.86
C GLN A 17 11.77 1.68 -19.58
N SER A 18 11.50 2.26 -18.41
CA SER A 18 11.45 1.50 -17.16
C SER A 18 10.26 0.53 -17.12
N GLY A 19 9.14 0.90 -17.73
CA GLY A 19 7.99 0.02 -17.94
C GLY A 19 8.34 -1.19 -18.81
N GLN A 20 8.96 -0.96 -19.96
CA GLN A 20 9.41 -2.04 -20.87
C GLN A 20 10.41 -2.99 -20.19
N LEU A 21 11.38 -2.47 -19.43
CA LEU A 21 12.32 -3.31 -18.67
C LEU A 21 11.62 -4.13 -17.58
N SER A 22 10.61 -3.55 -16.93
CA SER A 22 9.82 -4.26 -15.92
C SER A 22 8.97 -5.38 -16.54
N ASP A 23 8.43 -5.15 -17.74
CA ASP A 23 7.69 -6.17 -18.49
C ASP A 23 8.59 -7.33 -18.89
N TYR A 24 9.77 -7.04 -19.43
CA TYR A 24 10.78 -8.05 -19.74
C TYR A 24 11.16 -8.87 -18.49
N PHE A 25 11.36 -8.22 -17.34
CA PHE A 25 11.64 -8.92 -16.09
C PHE A 25 10.50 -9.87 -15.69
N VAL A 26 9.24 -9.45 -15.83
CA VAL A 26 8.07 -10.29 -15.52
C VAL A 26 8.02 -11.50 -16.43
N GLU A 27 8.27 -11.34 -17.74
CA GLU A 27 8.31 -12.45 -18.70
C GLU A 27 9.36 -13.48 -18.29
N GLN A 28 10.59 -13.04 -18.02
CA GLN A 28 11.68 -13.92 -17.58
C GLN A 28 11.39 -14.58 -16.23
N TRP A 29 10.72 -13.88 -15.30
CA TRP A 29 10.35 -14.46 -14.02
C TRP A 29 9.33 -15.59 -14.17
N ARG A 30 8.32 -15.41 -15.02
CA ARG A 30 7.28 -16.43 -15.27
C ARG A 30 7.85 -17.71 -15.88
N GLU A 31 8.85 -17.58 -16.75
CA GLU A 31 9.53 -18.73 -17.36
C GLU A 31 10.28 -19.56 -16.31
N GLN A 32 10.95 -18.90 -15.36
CA GLN A 32 11.76 -19.57 -14.34
C GLN A 32 10.94 -20.01 -13.10
N HIS A 33 9.82 -19.34 -12.82
CA HIS A 33 9.01 -19.53 -11.63
C HIS A 33 7.52 -19.68 -11.98
N SER A 34 7.19 -20.72 -12.75
CA SER A 34 5.83 -20.97 -13.27
C SER A 34 4.73 -21.14 -12.21
N GLY A 35 5.11 -21.42 -10.96
CA GLY A 35 4.19 -21.54 -9.82
C GLY A 35 3.99 -20.25 -9.01
N ASP A 36 4.60 -19.13 -9.41
CA ASP A 36 4.50 -17.87 -8.69
C ASP A 36 3.37 -16.98 -9.22
N GLU A 37 2.75 -16.23 -8.32
CA GLU A 37 1.67 -15.30 -8.66
C GLU A 37 2.21 -13.89 -8.82
N ILE A 38 2.00 -13.30 -10.00
CA ILE A 38 2.49 -11.96 -10.30
C ILE A 38 1.31 -11.00 -10.46
N THR A 39 1.30 -9.95 -9.66
CA THR A 39 0.35 -8.83 -9.74
C THR A 39 1.08 -7.59 -10.24
N VAL A 40 0.53 -6.91 -11.24
CA VAL A 40 1.06 -5.64 -11.75
C VAL A 40 0.13 -4.50 -11.30
N ARG A 41 0.70 -3.48 -10.67
CA ARG A 41 -0.02 -2.26 -10.29
C ARG A 41 0.67 -1.06 -10.93
N ASP A 42 -0.06 -0.40 -11.81
CA ASP A 42 0.38 0.82 -12.45
C ASP A 42 -0.12 2.04 -11.67
N LEU A 43 0.80 2.77 -11.04
CA LEU A 43 0.54 3.96 -10.24
C LEU A 43 0.34 5.22 -11.08
N ALA A 44 0.77 5.21 -12.35
CA ALA A 44 0.50 6.31 -13.27
C ALA A 44 -0.90 6.17 -13.89
N ALA A 45 -1.32 4.95 -14.23
CA ALA A 45 -2.67 4.68 -14.74
C ALA A 45 -3.73 4.64 -13.62
N GLN A 46 -3.39 4.15 -12.43
CA GLN A 46 -4.25 4.11 -11.24
C GLN A 46 -3.57 4.86 -10.09
N PRO A 47 -3.68 6.20 -10.07
CA PRO A 47 -2.99 7.03 -9.09
C PRO A 47 -3.49 6.78 -7.67
N ILE A 48 -2.55 6.86 -6.73
CA ILE A 48 -2.84 6.85 -5.29
C ILE A 48 -3.21 8.28 -4.89
N PRO A 49 -4.20 8.48 -4.01
CA PRO A 49 -4.52 9.81 -3.50
C PRO A 49 -3.29 10.43 -2.83
N VAL A 50 -3.11 11.74 -3.05
CA VAL A 50 -2.08 12.51 -2.34
C VAL A 50 -2.42 12.49 -0.85
N LEU A 51 -1.40 12.35 0.00
CA LEU A 51 -1.59 12.39 1.45
C LEU A 51 -1.87 13.83 1.91
N ASP A 52 -3.14 14.16 2.12
CA ASP A 52 -3.59 15.46 2.62
C ASP A 52 -3.96 15.44 4.12
N GLY A 53 -4.41 16.58 4.65
CA GLY A 53 -4.77 16.71 6.06
C GLY A 53 -5.92 15.82 6.52
N GLU A 54 -6.88 15.55 5.63
CA GLU A 54 -8.02 14.65 5.90
C GLU A 54 -7.55 13.20 5.98
N LEU A 55 -6.76 12.76 4.99
CA LEU A 55 -6.22 11.40 4.94
C LEU A 55 -5.23 11.14 6.09
N VAL A 56 -4.41 12.12 6.47
CA VAL A 56 -3.59 12.04 7.69
C VAL A 56 -4.49 11.91 8.93
N GLY A 57 -5.60 12.65 8.98
CA GLY A 57 -6.61 12.52 10.04
C GLY A 57 -7.21 11.11 10.11
N ALA A 58 -7.56 10.52 8.97
CA ALA A 58 -8.13 9.18 8.86
C ALA A 58 -7.12 8.07 9.22
N LEU A 59 -5.83 8.29 8.95
CA LEU A 59 -4.75 7.36 9.32
C LEU A 59 -4.35 7.46 10.80
N ARG A 60 -4.83 8.47 11.54
CA ARG A 60 -4.61 8.51 12.99
C ARG A 60 -5.43 7.40 13.64
N PRO A 61 -4.82 6.53 14.47
CA PRO A 61 -5.59 5.61 15.28
C PRO A 61 -6.55 6.44 16.11
N SER A 62 -7.86 6.20 15.95
CA SER A 62 -8.85 6.73 16.87
C SER A 62 -8.43 6.27 18.25
N ARG A 63 -8.27 7.21 19.19
CA ARG A 63 -8.10 6.85 20.60
C ARG A 63 -9.30 5.98 20.92
N CYS A 64 -9.07 4.67 21.07
CA CYS A 64 -10.04 3.76 21.65
C CYS A 64 -10.57 4.49 22.88
N ALA A 65 -11.87 4.80 22.87
CA ALA A 65 -12.52 5.38 24.01
C ALA A 65 -12.40 4.34 25.12
N THR A 66 -11.34 4.45 25.92
CA THR A 66 -11.31 3.83 27.23
C THR A 66 -12.37 4.55 28.03
N ASP A 67 -13.60 4.03 27.91
CA ASP A 67 -14.58 4.01 28.98
C ASP A 67 -13.85 3.54 30.24
N SER A 68 -13.34 4.49 31.00
CA SER A 68 -13.04 4.32 32.41
C SER A 68 -14.21 4.86 33.21
N THR A 69 -15.40 4.28 32.94
CA THR A 69 -16.38 4.12 34.00
C THR A 69 -15.95 2.91 34.82
N SER A 70 -15.19 3.14 35.90
CA SER A 70 -15.31 2.34 37.13
C SER A 70 -14.46 2.92 38.27
N ALA A 71 -15.19 3.37 39.29
CA ALA A 71 -14.95 3.19 40.72
C ALA A 71 -13.57 3.54 41.32
N GLY A 72 -13.56 4.58 42.17
CA GLY A 72 -12.49 4.81 43.14
C GLY A 72 -12.81 5.98 44.09
N SER A 73 -13.45 5.66 45.22
CA SER A 73 -13.72 6.54 46.36
C SER A 73 -12.45 6.96 47.12
N ALA A 74 -12.35 8.23 47.52
CA ALA A 74 -11.76 8.76 48.77
C ALA A 74 -11.85 10.30 48.68
N GLY A 75 -12.49 11.08 49.57
CA GLY A 75 -12.45 11.01 51.03
C GLY A 75 -11.27 11.84 51.54
N THR A 76 -11.54 12.97 52.22
CA THR A 76 -10.58 13.85 52.97
C THR A 76 -9.83 14.83 52.05
N VAL A 77 -9.80 16.16 52.22
CA VAL A 77 -10.02 17.12 53.33
C VAL A 77 -10.58 18.41 52.74
#